data_AF-A0AAJ0XBP5-F1
#
_entry.id   AF-A0AAJ0XBP5-F1
#
_cell.length_a   1.000
_cell.length_b   1.000
_cell.length_c   1.000
_cell.angle_alpha   90.00
_cell.angle_beta   90.00
_cell.angle_gamma   90.00
#
_symmetry.space_group_name_H-M   'P 1'
#
loop_
_entity.id
_entity.type
_entity.pdbx_description
1 polymer ?
#
loop_
_entity_poly.entity_id
_entity_poly.type
_entity_poly.pdbx_seq_one_letter_code
_entity_poly.pdbx_strand_id
1 'polypeptide(L)'
;MSLWSERILGEFPPDLARFWIAADPDDVLLDEHILSELRGRGFEVLPFEDAIAFRVDYEARWRRAWDQGEPGPAPGSAKALVLHPKSSGPGDLPWDYVRQARLVRLSLANLFPLLSYGVVHRLGAEYREALFEAHAKHASQSPDQSWGGAATKDFILTHIFQLGPHLISDNVDLWRELLRLHYRRCPPRQRRRCCTRSRAFWPCGAVPSMRRWRFSCSTGWQWISGYRSASMSPGSRPAAI
;
A
#
# COMPACT_ATOMS: atom_id res chain seq x y z
N MET A 1 -11.81 13.58 -6.35
CA MET A 1 -10.41 13.23 -6.05
C MET A 1 -10.38 12.78 -4.60
N SER A 2 -9.74 11.66 -4.29
CA SER A 2 -9.53 11.28 -2.90
C SER A 2 -8.30 11.98 -2.34
N LEU A 3 -8.28 12.18 -1.03
CA LEU A 3 -7.16 12.82 -0.33
C LEU A 3 -5.83 12.07 -0.57
N TRP A 4 -5.91 10.76 -0.81
CA TRP A 4 -4.79 9.89 -1.17
C TRP A 4 -4.16 10.31 -2.50
N SER A 5 -4.98 10.38 -3.57
CA SER A 5 -4.51 10.79 -4.89
C SER A 5 -3.97 12.22 -4.87
N GLU A 6 -4.64 13.14 -4.16
CA GLU A 6 -4.18 14.52 -4.02
C GLU A 6 -2.81 14.63 -3.34
N ARG A 7 -2.58 13.83 -2.28
CA ARG A 7 -1.30 13.81 -1.59
C ARG A 7 -0.16 13.33 -2.49
N ILE A 8 -0.39 12.27 -3.27
CA ILE A 8 0.63 11.71 -4.18
C ILE A 8 0.90 12.67 -5.34
N LEU A 9 -0.16 13.18 -5.96
CA LEU A 9 -0.05 14.10 -7.10
C LEU A 9 0.52 15.47 -6.67
N GLY A 10 0.41 15.85 -5.39
CA GLY A 10 1.01 17.05 -4.82
C GLY A 10 2.55 17.02 -4.79
N GLU A 11 3.16 15.83 -4.79
CA GLU A 11 4.62 15.67 -4.83
C GLU A 11 5.20 15.92 -6.25
N PHE A 12 4.34 16.02 -7.27
CA PHE A 12 4.71 16.26 -8.67
C PHE A 12 4.16 17.59 -9.21
N PRO A 13 4.74 18.74 -8.80
CA PRO A 13 4.42 20.02 -9.41
C PRO A 13 4.96 20.11 -10.85
N PRO A 14 4.14 20.47 -11.86
CA PRO A 14 4.52 20.45 -13.28
C PRO A 14 5.59 21.50 -13.65
N ASP A 15 5.70 22.58 -12.88
CA ASP A 15 6.60 23.70 -13.20
C ASP A 15 8.03 23.53 -12.64
N LEU A 16 8.26 22.50 -11.82
CA LEU A 16 9.47 22.42 -10.99
C LEU A 16 10.63 21.71 -11.68
N ALA A 17 10.36 20.64 -12.43
CA ALA A 17 11.38 19.92 -13.18
C ALA A 17 10.78 19.20 -14.39
N ARG A 18 11.60 19.00 -15.43
CA ARG A 18 11.24 18.19 -16.61
C ARG A 18 11.55 16.70 -16.43
N PHE A 19 12.49 16.37 -15.54
CA PHE A 19 12.91 14.99 -15.30
C PHE A 19 12.82 14.65 -13.81
N TRP A 20 12.09 13.58 -13.51
CA TRP A 20 11.78 13.11 -12.18
C TRP A 20 12.19 11.64 -12.05
N ILE A 21 12.67 11.26 -10.86
CA ILE A 21 12.87 9.87 -10.48
C ILE A 21 11.97 9.61 -9.28
N ALA A 22 11.06 8.66 -9.39
CA ALA A 22 10.20 8.24 -8.30
C ALA A 22 10.71 6.94 -7.70
N ALA A 23 11.33 7.02 -6.53
CA ALA A 23 11.68 5.85 -5.75
C ALA A 23 10.45 5.36 -5.00
N ASP A 24 9.82 4.31 -5.52
CA ASP A 24 8.59 3.73 -4.99
C ASP A 24 8.80 2.22 -4.78
N PRO A 25 9.17 1.80 -3.56
CA PRO A 25 9.32 0.38 -3.23
C PRO A 25 7.98 -0.37 -3.11
N ASP A 26 6.86 0.35 -3.04
CA ASP A 26 5.54 -0.20 -2.69
C ASP A 26 4.55 -0.16 -3.87
N ASP A 27 5.05 0.17 -5.07
CA ASP A 27 4.36 0.26 -6.38
C ASP A 27 3.08 1.12 -6.35
N VAL A 28 3.04 2.15 -5.51
CA VAL A 28 1.92 3.07 -5.36
C VAL A 28 1.63 3.84 -6.65
N LEU A 29 2.65 4.23 -7.42
CA LEU A 29 2.48 4.98 -8.67
C LEU A 29 1.88 4.16 -9.80
N LEU A 30 1.93 2.83 -9.73
CA LEU A 30 1.45 1.94 -10.78
C LEU A 30 -0.08 1.78 -10.75
N ASP A 31 -0.77 2.41 -9.81
CA ASP A 31 -2.23 2.47 -9.78
C ASP A 31 -2.76 3.22 -11.03
N GLU A 32 -3.63 2.56 -11.81
CA GLU A 32 -4.15 3.09 -13.08
C GLU A 32 -4.79 4.48 -12.93
N HIS A 33 -5.47 4.72 -11.80
CA HIS A 33 -6.08 6.02 -11.53
C HIS A 33 -5.02 7.12 -11.41
N ILE A 34 -3.93 6.87 -10.69
CA ILE A 34 -2.83 7.82 -10.51
C ILE A 34 -2.10 8.05 -11.83
N LEU A 35 -1.84 6.99 -12.60
CA LEU A 35 -1.23 7.10 -13.93
C LEU A 35 -2.09 7.91 -14.91
N SER A 36 -3.41 7.77 -14.85
CA SER A 36 -4.33 8.58 -15.67
C SER A 36 -4.28 10.06 -15.29
N GLU A 37 -4.27 10.37 -13.99
CA GLU A 37 -4.20 11.75 -13.50
C GLU A 37 -2.83 12.41 -13.80
N LEU A 38 -1.74 11.66 -13.65
CA LEU A 38 -0.40 12.12 -14.04
C LEU A 38 -0.32 12.43 -15.54
N ARG A 39 -0.87 11.55 -16.38
CA ARG A 39 -0.98 11.80 -17.84
C ARG A 39 -1.80 13.06 -18.13
N GLY A 40 -2.92 13.26 -17.44
CA GLY A 40 -3.74 14.48 -17.57
C GLY A 40 -3.00 15.77 -17.20
N ARG A 41 -2.00 15.69 -16.29
CA ARG A 41 -1.13 16.80 -15.91
C ARG A 41 0.11 16.96 -16.81
N GLY A 42 0.25 16.12 -17.83
CA GLY A 42 1.39 16.17 -18.76
C GLY A 42 2.65 15.47 -18.24
N PHE A 43 2.50 14.47 -17.36
CA PHE A 43 3.58 13.58 -16.95
C PHE A 43 3.46 12.23 -17.66
N GLU A 44 4.56 11.69 -18.17
CA GLU A 44 4.66 10.29 -18.60
C GLU A 44 5.48 9.51 -17.58
N VAL A 45 5.00 8.32 -17.20
CA VAL A 45 5.72 7.41 -16.30
C VAL A 45 6.37 6.31 -17.13
N LEU A 46 7.70 6.18 -17.02
CA LEU A 46 8.45 5.10 -17.70
C LEU A 46 9.06 4.14 -16.66
N PRO A 47 8.79 2.83 -16.77
CA PRO A 47 9.47 1.84 -15.94
C PRO A 47 10.93 1.70 -16.36
N PHE A 48 11.84 1.63 -15.39
CA PHE A 48 13.25 1.38 -15.63
C PHE A 48 13.56 -0.11 -15.42
N GLU A 49 13.78 -0.83 -16.52
CA GLU A 49 14.16 -2.25 -16.49
C GLU A 49 15.62 -2.45 -16.90
N ASP A 50 16.03 -1.86 -18.02
CA ASP A 50 17.37 -1.95 -18.58
C ASP A 50 17.91 -0.54 -18.85
N ALA A 51 19.10 -0.26 -18.32
CA ALA A 51 19.78 1.01 -18.49
C ALA A 51 20.07 1.35 -19.97
N ILE A 52 20.41 0.35 -20.79
CA ILE A 52 20.78 0.57 -22.20
C ILE A 52 19.51 0.87 -23.01
N ALA A 53 18.50 0.01 -22.89
CA ALA A 53 17.22 0.19 -23.59
C ALA A 53 16.55 1.52 -23.20
N PHE A 54 16.54 1.83 -21.90
CA PHE A 54 16.03 3.10 -21.40
C PHE A 54 16.78 4.29 -21.97
N ARG A 55 18.13 4.24 -22.01
CA ARG A 55 18.93 5.33 -22.54
C ARG A 55 18.63 5.64 -24.00
N VAL A 56 18.49 4.61 -24.83
CA VAL A 56 18.16 4.78 -26.25
C VAL A 56 16.79 5.45 -26.41
N ASP A 57 15.77 4.98 -25.69
CA ASP A 57 14.43 5.57 -25.75
C ASP A 57 14.41 7.01 -25.22
N TYR A 58 15.06 7.25 -24.08
CA TYR A 58 15.19 8.58 -23.49
C TYR A 58 15.90 9.57 -24.40
N GLU A 59 17.05 9.21 -24.98
CA GLU A 59 17.81 10.10 -25.86
C GLU A 59 17.06 10.36 -27.17
N ALA A 60 16.39 9.35 -27.74
CA ALA A 60 15.68 9.48 -29.00
C ALA A 60 14.39 10.32 -28.89
N ARG A 61 13.61 10.11 -27.82
CA ARG A 61 12.28 10.72 -27.65
C ARG A 61 12.31 12.00 -26.84
N TRP A 62 12.99 11.99 -25.69
CA TRP A 62 12.87 13.05 -24.69
C TRP A 62 13.98 14.08 -24.81
N ARG A 63 15.24 13.62 -24.80
CA ARG A 63 16.39 14.53 -24.81
C ARG A 63 16.41 15.41 -26.05
N ARG A 64 16.21 14.83 -27.23
CA ARG A 64 16.14 15.58 -28.50
C ARG A 64 15.05 16.65 -28.49
N ALA A 65 13.86 16.36 -27.95
CA ALA A 65 12.76 17.32 -27.87
C ALA A 65 13.08 18.45 -26.88
N TRP A 66 13.63 18.11 -25.72
CA TRP A 66 14.01 19.10 -24.70
C TRP A 66 15.16 20.01 -25.13
N ASP A 67 16.14 19.48 -25.88
CA ASP A 67 17.23 20.26 -26.45
C ASP A 67 16.73 21.28 -27.48
N GLN A 68 15.61 20.97 -28.16
CA GLN A 68 14.92 21.87 -29.10
C GLN A 68 13.92 22.82 -28.40
N GLY A 69 13.71 22.66 -27.09
CA GLY A 69 12.75 23.46 -26.32
C GLY A 69 11.29 23.05 -26.47
N GLU A 70 11.02 21.94 -27.18
CA GLU A 70 9.68 21.41 -27.41
C GLU A 70 9.20 20.54 -26.22
N PRO A 71 7.88 20.43 -25.99
CA PRO A 71 7.33 19.45 -25.05
C PRO A 71 7.64 18.02 -25.51
N GLY A 72 7.65 17.08 -24.57
CA GLY A 72 7.94 15.67 -24.84
C GLY A 72 6.94 15.04 -25.82
N PRO A 73 7.34 13.98 -26.53
CA PRO A 73 6.61 13.43 -27.68
C PRO A 73 5.35 12.62 -27.32
N ALA A 74 4.93 12.63 -26.05
CA ALA A 74 3.77 11.86 -25.59
C ALA A 74 2.45 12.44 -26.14
N PRO A 75 1.41 11.60 -26.32
CA PRO A 75 0.07 12.10 -26.64
C PRO A 75 -0.42 13.01 -25.50
N GLY A 76 -0.58 14.31 -25.80
CA GLY A 76 -1.02 15.32 -24.83
C GLY A 76 0.07 16.28 -24.32
N SER A 77 1.18 16.46 -25.05
CA SER A 77 2.21 17.46 -24.74
C SER A 77 2.84 17.25 -23.35
N ALA A 78 3.24 16.01 -23.04
CA ALA A 78 3.86 15.72 -21.74
C ALA A 78 5.14 16.56 -21.58
N LYS A 79 5.12 17.47 -20.60
CA LYS A 79 6.23 18.40 -20.34
C LYS A 79 7.31 17.76 -19.47
N ALA A 80 6.96 16.71 -18.72
CA ALA A 80 7.84 16.07 -17.77
C ALA A 80 7.77 14.54 -17.84
N LEU A 81 8.91 13.92 -17.55
CA LEU A 81 9.11 12.48 -17.52
C LEU A 81 9.37 12.03 -16.08
N VAL A 82 8.67 10.98 -15.63
CA VAL A 82 8.87 10.31 -14.35
C VAL A 82 9.46 8.92 -14.59
N LEU A 83 10.69 8.72 -14.12
CA LEU A 83 11.36 7.43 -14.14
C LEU A 83 10.98 6.63 -12.89
N HIS A 84 10.47 5.41 -13.09
CA HIS A 84 10.13 4.48 -12.03
C HIS A 84 11.14 3.31 -11.99
N PRO A 85 12.22 3.39 -11.19
CA PRO A 85 13.09 2.25 -10.92
C PRO A 85 12.33 1.10 -10.28
N LYS A 86 12.61 -0.13 -10.74
CA LYS A 86 12.18 -1.36 -10.05
C LYS A 86 12.86 -1.53 -8.68
N SER A 87 14.04 -0.94 -8.49
CA SER A 87 14.74 -1.00 -7.22
C SER A 87 14.38 0.19 -6.34
N SER A 88 14.30 -0.07 -5.03
CA SER A 88 13.86 0.90 -4.02
C SER A 88 14.83 2.08 -3.84
N GLY A 89 16.01 2.03 -4.46
CA GLY A 89 17.08 3.00 -4.24
C GLY A 89 17.57 3.65 -5.54
N PRO A 90 17.96 4.94 -5.50
CA PRO A 90 18.57 5.62 -6.65
C PRO A 90 19.99 5.12 -6.96
N GLY A 91 20.53 4.18 -6.18
CA GLY A 91 21.91 3.69 -6.31
C GLY A 91 22.16 2.84 -7.57
N ASP A 92 21.10 2.24 -8.13
CA ASP A 92 21.21 1.41 -9.34
C ASP A 92 21.09 2.23 -10.63
N LEU A 93 20.75 3.52 -10.52
CA LEU A 93 20.57 4.41 -11.65
C LEU A 93 21.91 5.03 -12.05
N PRO A 94 22.20 5.15 -13.37
CA PRO A 94 23.34 5.92 -13.84
C PRO A 94 23.39 7.32 -13.25
N TRP A 95 24.58 7.76 -12.84
CA TRP A 95 24.80 9.02 -12.11
C TRP A 95 24.26 10.25 -12.85
N ASP A 96 24.33 10.25 -14.19
CA ASP A 96 23.83 11.34 -15.02
C ASP A 96 22.33 11.60 -14.80
N TYR A 97 21.54 10.53 -14.66
CA TYR A 97 20.11 10.64 -14.40
C TYR A 97 19.83 11.17 -13.01
N VAL A 98 20.54 10.66 -12.00
CA VAL A 98 20.38 11.09 -10.61
C VAL A 98 20.75 12.57 -10.43
N ARG A 99 21.74 13.06 -11.17
CA ARG A 99 22.15 14.46 -11.13
C ARG A 99 21.17 15.40 -11.82
N GLN A 100 20.58 14.98 -12.93
CA GLN A 100 19.64 15.81 -13.70
C GLN A 100 18.21 15.77 -13.14
N ALA A 101 17.83 14.65 -12.53
CA ALA A 101 16.48 14.43 -12.06
C ALA A 101 16.22 15.00 -10.67
N ARG A 102 14.95 15.34 -10.42
CA ARG A 102 14.44 15.49 -9.06
C ARG A 102 14.03 14.13 -8.50
N LEU A 103 14.60 13.74 -7.36
CA LEU A 103 14.22 12.51 -6.66
C LEU A 103 12.99 12.74 -5.78
N VAL A 104 11.95 11.94 -5.96
CA VAL A 104 10.78 11.85 -5.09
C VAL A 104 10.76 10.47 -4.47
N ARG A 105 10.60 10.39 -3.14
CA ARG A 105 10.55 9.13 -2.40
C ARG A 105 9.13 8.84 -1.96
N LEU A 106 8.46 7.94 -2.66
CA LEU A 106 7.10 7.50 -2.36
C LEU A 106 7.14 6.16 -1.66
N SER A 107 7.61 6.16 -0.42
CA SER A 107 7.47 4.98 0.44
C SER A 107 6.23 5.11 1.31
N LEU A 108 5.61 3.98 1.67
CA LEU A 108 4.52 3.98 2.65
C LEU A 108 4.94 4.59 4.00
N ALA A 109 6.23 4.54 4.35
CA ALA A 109 6.75 5.20 5.53
C ALA A 109 6.68 6.74 5.44
N ASN A 110 6.91 7.31 4.25
CA ASN A 110 6.78 8.75 4.02
C ASN A 110 5.32 9.19 3.92
N LEU A 111 4.46 8.34 3.34
CA LEU A 111 3.04 8.63 3.20
C LEU A 111 2.30 8.51 4.54
N PHE A 112 2.75 7.63 5.44
CA PHE A 112 2.16 7.39 6.76
C PHE A 112 3.19 7.58 7.88
N PRO A 113 3.53 8.83 8.27
CA PRO A 113 4.57 9.09 9.26
C PRO A 113 4.21 8.61 10.67
N LEU A 114 2.92 8.54 11.02
CA LEU A 114 2.47 8.12 12.36
C LEU A 114 2.29 6.60 12.48
N LEU A 115 2.19 5.87 11.36
CA LEU A 115 1.91 4.44 11.35
C LEU A 115 3.19 3.62 11.12
N SER A 116 3.20 2.41 11.66
CA SER A 116 4.32 1.50 11.45
C SER A 116 4.33 0.94 10.01
N TYR A 117 5.41 1.23 9.25
CA TYR A 117 5.61 0.76 7.88
C TYR A 117 5.38 -0.76 7.73
N GLY A 118 5.98 -1.60 8.57
CA GLY A 118 5.87 -3.06 8.43
C GLY A 118 4.45 -3.59 8.63
N VAL A 119 3.58 -2.82 9.28
CA VAL A 119 2.15 -3.15 9.42
C VAL A 119 1.40 -2.73 8.16
N VAL A 120 1.61 -1.50 7.68
CA VAL A 120 0.97 -0.96 6.47
C VAL A 120 1.40 -1.71 5.20
N HIS A 121 2.67 -2.09 5.08
CA HIS A 121 3.19 -2.86 3.93
C HIS A 121 2.50 -4.23 3.78
N ARG A 122 2.09 -4.85 4.89
CA ARG A 122 1.33 -6.11 4.86
C ARG A 122 -0.15 -5.93 4.52
N LEU A 123 -0.63 -4.69 4.54
CA LEU A 123 -2.00 -4.36 4.19
C LEU A 123 -2.13 -4.31 2.67
N GLY A 124 -3.21 -4.87 2.13
CA GLY A 124 -3.49 -4.82 0.70
C GLY A 124 -3.67 -3.39 0.18
N ALA A 125 -3.34 -3.17 -1.09
CA ALA A 125 -3.45 -1.86 -1.73
C ALA A 125 -4.88 -1.29 -1.68
N GLU A 126 -5.88 -2.18 -1.66
CA GLU A 126 -7.30 -1.80 -1.65
C GLU A 126 -7.74 -1.05 -0.39
N TYR A 127 -6.97 -1.11 0.71
CA TYR A 127 -7.29 -0.40 1.95
C TYR A 127 -6.44 0.86 2.17
N ARG A 128 -5.44 1.12 1.31
CA ARG A 128 -4.50 2.25 1.50
C ARG A 128 -5.23 3.59 1.47
N GLU A 129 -6.15 3.76 0.53
CA GLU A 129 -6.97 4.97 0.39
C GLU A 129 -7.87 5.20 1.62
N ALA A 130 -8.64 4.18 2.03
CA ALA A 130 -9.49 4.25 3.21
C ALA A 130 -8.69 4.47 4.51
N LEU A 131 -7.50 3.87 4.61
CA LEU A 131 -6.58 4.08 5.72
C LEU A 131 -6.09 5.52 5.76
N PHE A 132 -5.76 6.11 4.61
CA PHE A 132 -5.30 7.49 4.53
C PHE A 132 -6.37 8.49 4.96
N GLU A 133 -7.61 8.28 4.56
CA GLU A 133 -8.73 9.13 5.01
C GLU A 133 -9.00 9.00 6.51
N ALA A 134 -8.97 7.79 7.05
CA ALA A 134 -9.10 7.57 8.49
C ALA A 134 -7.94 8.26 9.22
N HIS A 135 -6.71 8.05 8.77
CA HIS A 135 -5.52 8.67 9.35
C HIS A 135 -5.60 10.20 9.33
N ALA A 136 -6.03 10.83 8.23
CA ALA A 136 -6.19 12.28 8.13
C ALA A 136 -7.21 12.83 9.16
N LYS A 137 -8.28 12.09 9.43
CA LYS A 137 -9.28 12.45 10.46
C LYS A 137 -8.76 12.30 11.89
N HIS A 138 -7.86 11.35 12.13
CA HIS A 138 -7.26 11.15 13.46
C HIS A 138 -6.08 12.08 13.73
N ALA A 139 -5.29 12.41 12.71
CA ALA A 139 -4.18 13.35 12.83
C ALA A 139 -4.66 14.75 13.29
N SER A 140 -5.87 15.17 12.90
CA SER A 140 -6.46 16.43 13.37
C SER A 140 -6.90 16.38 14.85
N GLN A 141 -7.16 15.19 15.39
CA GLN A 141 -7.59 14.99 16.77
C GLN A 141 -6.41 14.78 17.73
N SER A 142 -5.28 14.24 17.27
CA SER A 142 -4.11 13.94 18.09
C SER A 142 -2.82 14.01 17.27
N PRO A 143 -2.17 15.18 17.18
CA PRO A 143 -1.03 15.41 16.29
C PRO A 143 0.30 14.77 16.74
N ASP A 144 0.48 14.48 18.04
CA ASP A 144 1.80 14.25 18.62
C ASP A 144 2.14 12.78 18.95
N GLN A 145 1.28 11.83 18.56
CA GLN A 145 1.45 10.43 18.95
C GLN A 145 1.91 9.55 17.78
N SER A 146 3.17 9.12 17.82
CA SER A 146 3.66 8.06 16.94
C SER A 146 3.16 6.70 17.42
N TRP A 147 2.61 5.90 16.50
CA TRP A 147 2.00 4.62 16.87
C TRP A 147 2.98 3.48 16.65
N GLY A 148 3.20 2.72 17.72
CA GLY A 148 3.88 1.44 17.63
C GLY A 148 3.11 0.43 16.76
N GLY A 149 3.76 -0.70 16.48
CA GLY A 149 3.16 -1.75 15.66
C GLY A 149 1.83 -2.29 16.21
N ALA A 150 1.66 -2.38 17.54
CA ALA A 150 0.41 -2.84 18.16
C ALA A 150 -0.74 -1.83 17.98
N ALA A 151 -0.50 -0.56 18.33
CA ALA A 151 -1.49 0.51 18.17
C ALA A 151 -1.91 0.71 16.71
N THR A 152 -0.97 0.60 15.76
CA THR A 152 -1.27 0.63 14.32
C THR A 152 -2.24 -0.50 13.92
N LYS A 153 -2.05 -1.71 14.46
CA LYS A 153 -2.96 -2.84 14.20
C LYS A 153 -4.35 -2.58 14.76
N ASP A 154 -4.44 -2.09 15.99
CA ASP A 154 -5.73 -1.79 16.63
C ASP A 154 -6.49 -0.71 15.88
N PHE A 155 -5.77 0.29 15.40
CA PHE A 155 -6.33 1.34 14.56
C PHE A 155 -6.92 0.78 13.27
N ILE A 156 -6.16 -0.03 12.54
CA ILE A 156 -6.59 -0.65 11.29
C ILE A 156 -7.83 -1.52 11.52
N LEU A 157 -7.82 -2.34 12.59
CA LEU A 157 -8.96 -3.18 12.94
C LEU A 157 -10.21 -2.36 13.24
N THR A 158 -10.07 -1.29 14.02
CA THR A 158 -11.20 -0.46 14.45
C THR A 158 -11.76 0.38 13.31
N HIS A 159 -10.91 1.03 12.50
CA HIS A 159 -11.36 2.04 11.53
C HIS A 159 -11.66 1.45 10.16
N ILE A 160 -10.91 0.43 9.72
CA ILE A 160 -11.10 -0.18 8.39
C ILE A 160 -12.04 -1.38 8.50
N PHE A 161 -11.78 -2.27 9.45
CA PHE A 161 -12.54 -3.51 9.61
C PHE A 161 -13.75 -3.38 10.53
N GLN A 162 -13.89 -2.24 11.25
CA GLN A 162 -14.93 -2.03 12.26
C GLN A 162 -14.94 -3.11 13.35
N LEU A 163 -13.75 -3.64 13.65
CA LEU A 163 -13.52 -4.66 14.65
C LEU A 163 -12.94 -3.99 15.89
N GLY A 164 -13.67 -4.06 17.01
CA GLY A 164 -13.14 -3.68 18.30
C GLY A 164 -12.36 -4.85 18.90
N PRO A 165 -11.02 -4.86 18.90
CA PRO A 165 -10.24 -5.98 19.44
C PRO A 165 -10.53 -6.23 20.92
N HIS A 166 -10.87 -5.17 21.67
CA HIS A 166 -11.23 -5.23 23.08
C HIS A 166 -12.54 -5.97 23.37
N LEU A 167 -13.40 -6.15 22.36
CA LEU A 167 -14.67 -6.85 22.49
C LEU A 167 -14.53 -8.37 22.21
N ILE A 168 -13.36 -8.83 21.78
CA ILE A 168 -13.10 -10.23 21.43
C ILE A 168 -12.44 -10.92 22.62
N SER A 169 -13.26 -11.37 23.57
CA SER A 169 -12.78 -12.16 24.71
C SER A 169 -12.78 -13.66 24.39
N ASP A 170 -13.82 -14.15 23.71
CA ASP A 170 -14.02 -15.56 23.43
C ASP A 170 -13.84 -15.95 21.97
N ASN A 171 -13.55 -17.24 21.74
CA ASN A 171 -13.47 -17.81 20.38
C ASN A 171 -14.78 -17.61 19.61
N VAL A 172 -15.94 -17.65 20.27
CA VAL A 172 -17.25 -17.47 19.63
C VAL A 172 -17.40 -16.05 19.07
N ASP A 173 -16.95 -15.04 19.81
CA ASP A 173 -17.00 -13.64 19.38
C ASP A 173 -16.05 -13.39 18.21
N LEU A 174 -14.86 -13.99 18.24
CA LEU A 174 -13.93 -13.96 17.11
C LEU A 174 -14.57 -14.53 15.84
N TRP A 175 -15.19 -15.71 15.93
CA TRP A 175 -15.86 -16.33 14.79
C TRP A 175 -17.03 -15.50 14.29
N ARG A 176 -17.82 -14.91 15.20
CA ARG A 176 -18.93 -14.03 14.86
C ARG A 176 -18.45 -12.85 14.03
N GLU A 177 -17.37 -12.20 14.46
CA GLU A 177 -16.82 -11.04 13.75
C GLU A 177 -16.16 -11.41 12.41
N LEU A 178 -15.43 -12.52 12.34
CA LEU A 178 -14.87 -13.01 11.08
C LEU A 178 -15.95 -13.37 10.05
N LEU A 179 -17.01 -14.04 10.49
CA LEU A 179 -18.14 -14.37 9.61
C LEU A 179 -18.87 -13.10 9.17
N ARG A 180 -19.09 -12.13 10.08
CA ARG A 180 -19.66 -10.83 9.74
C ARG A 180 -18.85 -10.14 8.65
N LEU A 181 -17.53 -10.10 8.79
CA LEU A 181 -16.64 -9.50 7.79
C LEU A 181 -16.72 -10.24 6.45
N HIS A 182 -16.71 -11.57 6.46
CA HIS A 182 -16.79 -12.39 5.25
C HIS A 182 -18.10 -12.16 4.49
N TYR A 183 -19.25 -12.18 5.18
CA TYR A 183 -20.55 -12.00 4.55
C TYR A 183 -20.81 -10.57 4.07
N ARG A 184 -20.21 -9.55 4.71
CA ARG A 184 -20.27 -8.15 4.21
C ARG A 184 -19.67 -8.01 2.81
N ARG A 185 -18.65 -8.81 2.47
CA ARG A 185 -18.00 -8.78 1.15
C ARG A 185 -18.65 -9.68 0.11
N CYS A 186 -19.69 -10.45 0.47
CA CYS A 186 -20.39 -11.36 -0.44
C CYS A 186 -21.89 -11.02 -0.51
N PRO A 187 -22.33 -10.18 -1.46
CA PRO A 187 -23.74 -9.89 -1.66
C PRO A 187 -24.54 -11.17 -1.98
N PRO A 188 -25.82 -11.27 -1.56
CA PRO A 188 -26.62 -12.50 -1.67
C PRO A 188 -26.83 -12.98 -3.12
N ARG A 189 -26.75 -12.10 -4.12
CA ARG A 189 -26.94 -12.45 -5.55
C ARG A 189 -25.78 -13.21 -6.20
N GLN A 190 -24.60 -13.32 -5.58
CA GLN A 190 -23.43 -13.97 -6.17
C GLN A 190 -22.84 -15.12 -5.32
N ARG A 191 -23.66 -15.74 -4.45
CA ARG A 191 -23.22 -16.85 -3.57
C ARG A 191 -22.53 -18.02 -4.29
N ARG A 192 -22.91 -18.33 -5.54
CA ARG A 192 -22.28 -19.43 -6.31
C ARG A 192 -20.91 -19.09 -6.91
N ARG A 193 -20.56 -17.80 -7.09
CA ARG A 193 -19.27 -17.36 -7.68
C ARG A 193 -18.21 -16.98 -6.63
N CYS A 194 -18.61 -16.57 -5.43
CA CYS A 194 -17.64 -16.26 -4.36
C CYS A 194 -16.91 -17.52 -3.86
N CYS A 195 -17.60 -18.67 -3.71
CA CYS A 195 -16.96 -19.94 -3.32
C CYS A 195 -15.90 -20.43 -4.34
N THR A 196 -16.00 -20.05 -5.62
CA THR A 196 -15.06 -20.52 -6.67
C THR A 196 -13.90 -19.57 -6.92
N ARG A 197 -14.01 -18.27 -6.61
CA ARG A 197 -12.86 -17.33 -6.70
C ARG A 197 -11.95 -17.42 -5.47
N SER A 198 -12.49 -17.87 -4.34
CA SER A 198 -11.73 -18.27 -3.16
C SER A 198 -11.25 -19.73 -3.25
N ARG A 199 -10.45 -20.09 -4.27
CA ARG A 199 -9.85 -21.46 -4.31
C ARG A 199 -8.93 -21.76 -3.11
N ALA A 200 -8.61 -20.76 -2.28
CA ALA A 200 -7.87 -20.90 -1.04
C ALA A 200 -8.72 -20.81 0.25
N PHE A 201 -10.04 -20.62 0.19
CA PHE A 201 -10.81 -20.27 1.41
C PHE A 201 -12.19 -20.91 1.54
N TRP A 202 -12.36 -22.16 1.06
CA TRP A 202 -13.37 -23.17 1.47
C TRP A 202 -14.17 -23.75 0.28
N PRO A 203 -14.37 -25.07 0.23
CA PRO A 203 -15.45 -25.66 -0.54
C PRO A 203 -16.77 -25.50 0.22
N CYS A 204 -17.76 -24.91 -0.45
CA CYS A 204 -19.16 -24.87 -0.03
C CYS A 204 -19.66 -26.31 0.24
N GLY A 205 -19.80 -26.72 1.51
CA GLY A 205 -20.47 -27.98 1.89
C GLY A 205 -19.97 -28.70 3.15
N ALA A 206 -18.82 -28.32 3.73
CA ALA A 206 -18.29 -29.00 4.91
C ALA A 206 -18.17 -28.05 6.11
N VAL A 207 -18.81 -28.41 7.23
CA VAL A 207 -18.44 -27.89 8.55
C VAL A 207 -17.01 -28.39 8.81
N PRO A 208 -15.97 -27.54 8.92
CA PRO A 208 -14.61 -28.02 9.05
C PRO A 208 -14.36 -28.43 10.49
N SER A 209 -13.79 -29.62 10.67
CA SER A 209 -13.21 -30.03 11.93
C SER A 209 -11.96 -29.19 12.23
N MET A 210 -11.81 -28.82 13.51
CA MET A 210 -10.80 -27.89 14.08
C MET A 210 -9.35 -28.12 13.64
N ARG A 211 -8.97 -29.32 13.17
CA ARG A 211 -7.57 -29.65 12.85
C ARG A 211 -7.12 -29.17 11.47
N ARG A 212 -8.03 -28.95 10.51
CA ARG A 212 -7.67 -28.61 9.11
C ARG A 212 -7.47 -27.11 8.86
N TRP A 213 -7.87 -26.26 9.81
CA TRP A 213 -7.87 -24.79 9.68
C TRP A 213 -6.49 -24.14 9.89
N ARG A 214 -5.52 -24.83 10.52
CA ARG A 214 -4.20 -24.27 10.86
C ARG A 214 -3.33 -23.87 9.66
N PHE A 215 -3.60 -24.37 8.46
CA PHE A 215 -2.69 -24.24 7.32
C PHE A 215 -3.05 -23.13 6.31
N SER A 216 -4.34 -22.78 6.16
CA SER A 216 -4.79 -21.93 5.02
C SER A 216 -4.86 -20.44 5.33
N CYS A 217 -4.65 -20.07 6.59
CA CYS A 217 -4.95 -18.76 7.11
C CYS A 217 -3.67 -17.99 7.49
N SER A 218 -2.52 -18.30 6.88
CA SER A 218 -1.22 -17.78 7.31
C SER A 218 -1.14 -16.25 7.36
N THR A 219 -1.77 -15.52 6.44
CA THR A 219 -1.66 -14.04 6.40
C THR A 219 -2.51 -13.34 7.47
N GLY A 220 -3.76 -13.80 7.69
CA GLY A 220 -4.65 -13.26 8.74
C GLY A 220 -4.37 -13.83 10.14
N TRP A 221 -3.98 -15.11 10.22
CA TRP A 221 -3.52 -15.70 11.48
C TRP A 221 -2.18 -15.12 11.91
N GLN A 222 -1.23 -14.80 11.04
CA GLN A 222 0.01 -14.13 11.48
C GLN A 222 -0.28 -12.78 12.17
N TRP A 223 -1.32 -12.07 11.72
CA TRP A 223 -1.73 -10.81 12.31
C TRP A 223 -2.37 -10.95 13.70
N ILE A 224 -3.31 -11.89 13.85
CA ILE A 224 -4.05 -12.11 15.11
C ILE A 224 -3.25 -12.97 16.10
N SER A 225 -2.54 -14.01 15.65
CA SER A 225 -1.72 -14.87 16.51
C SER A 225 -0.47 -14.14 17.04
N GLY A 226 0.16 -13.28 16.24
CA GLY A 226 1.28 -12.46 16.70
C GLY A 226 0.88 -11.43 17.77
N TYR A 227 -0.40 -11.04 17.82
CA TYR A 227 -0.94 -10.17 18.86
C TYR A 227 -1.01 -10.89 20.23
N ARG A 228 -1.34 -12.19 20.24
CA ARG A 228 -1.39 -13.02 21.46
C ARG A 228 -0.01 -13.38 22.03
N SER A 229 1.01 -13.54 21.18
CA SER A 229 2.36 -13.88 21.65
C SER A 229 3.10 -12.72 22.31
N ALA A 230 2.77 -11.47 21.96
CA ALA A 230 3.40 -10.28 22.54
C ALA A 230 2.77 -9.81 23.87
N SER A 231 1.52 -10.22 24.15
CA SER A 231 0.82 -9.86 25.39
C SER A 231 0.99 -10.87 26.53
N MET A 232 1.66 -12.01 26.29
CA MET A 232 2.02 -12.98 27.32
C MET A 232 3.53 -12.94 27.58
N SER A 233 3.99 -12.00 28.41
CA SER A 233 5.23 -12.20 29.17
C SER A 233 5.05 -13.40 30.12
N PRO A 234 6.09 -14.21 30.37
CA PRO A 234 5.96 -15.43 31.14
C PRO A 234 5.66 -15.09 32.61
N GLY A 235 4.44 -15.39 33.02
CA GLY A 235 4.00 -15.31 34.40
C GLY A 235 4.94 -16.11 35.31
N SER A 236 5.40 -15.43 36.35
CA SER A 236 6.11 -15.95 37.51
C SER A 236 5.47 -17.24 38.03
N ARG A 237 6.31 -18.27 38.21
CA ARG A 237 5.97 -19.49 38.93
C ARG A 237 5.57 -19.13 40.38
N PRO A 238 4.46 -19.65 40.93
CA PRO A 238 4.29 -19.62 42.38
C PRO A 238 5.26 -20.65 43.00
N ALA A 239 6.04 -20.19 43.97
CA ALA A 239 6.85 -21.04 44.81
C ALA A 239 5.93 -21.89 45.70
N ALA A 240 6.14 -23.20 45.68
CA ALA A 240 5.56 -24.13 46.64
C ALA A 240 6.37 -24.08 47.94
N ILE A 241 5.74 -23.67 49.04
CA ILE A 241 5.99 -24.15 50.41
C ILE A 241 4.63 -24.18 51.11
#